data_AF-Q6MQ32-F1
#
_entry.id   AF-Q6MQ32-F1
#
_cell.length_a   1.000
_cell.length_b   1.000
_cell.length_c   1.000
_cell.angle_alpha   90.00
_cell.angle_beta   90.00
_cell.angle_gamma   90.00
#
_symmetry.space_group_name_H-M   'P 1'
#
loop_
_entity.id
_entity.type
_entity.pdbx_description
1 polymer ?
#
loop_
_entity_poly.entity_id
_entity_poly.type
_entity_poly.pdbx_seq_one_letter_code
_entity_poly.pdbx_strand_id
1 'polypeptide(L)'
;MKPLMTFAMICLFSMNVFAASIFDWVKPDRPGDRPGYGRPQVSCSASDDGWEEHWSGHRDCRECLKKHGNCIETCSAKYYACTAEGVDYRGYRMTIESRGNTQYAAEREAIDRCHYRYSNCRITSCNEKNETVSRRSCR
;
A
#
# COMPACT_ATOMS: atom_id res chain seq x y z
N MET A 1 -69.62 35.76 -9.22
CA MET A 1 -68.60 35.73 -8.15
C MET A 1 -68.16 34.29 -7.95
N LYS A 2 -66.85 34.07 -7.86
CA LYS A 2 -66.14 32.82 -8.12
C LYS A 2 -66.07 31.92 -6.88
N PRO A 3 -66.41 30.61 -6.95
CA PRO A 3 -65.80 29.59 -6.11
C PRO A 3 -64.76 28.85 -6.95
N LEU A 4 -63.59 29.45 -7.14
CA LEU A 4 -62.49 28.89 -7.94
C LEU A 4 -61.19 28.85 -7.15
N MET A 5 -61.27 28.79 -5.82
CA MET A 5 -60.12 28.95 -4.94
C MET A 5 -59.87 27.78 -3.98
N THR A 6 -60.55 26.65 -4.20
CA THR A 6 -60.43 25.47 -3.31
C THR A 6 -60.03 24.19 -4.04
N PHE A 7 -59.41 24.29 -5.21
CA PHE A 7 -58.78 23.15 -5.90
C PHE A 7 -57.27 23.31 -6.11
N ALA A 8 -56.70 24.49 -5.85
CA ALA A 8 -55.28 24.76 -6.07
C ALA A 8 -54.36 24.33 -4.90
N MET A 9 -54.92 23.76 -3.82
CA MET A 9 -54.16 23.38 -2.63
C MET A 9 -54.08 21.86 -2.40
N ILE A 10 -54.31 21.03 -3.42
CA ILE A 10 -54.08 19.58 -3.36
C ILE A 10 -52.96 19.14 -4.34
N CYS A 11 -52.56 20.00 -5.28
CA CYS A 11 -51.47 19.68 -6.23
C CYS A 11 -50.06 20.07 -5.75
N LEU A 12 -49.90 20.62 -4.54
CA LEU A 12 -48.59 20.99 -4.00
C LEU A 12 -47.96 19.92 -3.09
N PHE A 13 -48.65 18.80 -2.85
CA PHE A 13 -48.17 17.73 -1.97
C PHE A 13 -47.87 16.39 -2.68
N SER A 14 -47.69 16.39 -4.01
CA SER A 14 -47.42 15.17 -4.78
C SER A 14 -46.16 15.21 -5.66
N MET A 15 -45.30 16.22 -5.51
CA MET A 15 -44.03 16.31 -6.26
C MET A 15 -42.78 16.31 -5.37
N ASN A 16 -42.76 15.50 -4.30
CA ASN A 16 -41.55 15.23 -3.50
C ASN A 16 -41.15 13.74 -3.49
N VAL A 17 -41.62 12.96 -4.46
CA VAL A 17 -41.22 11.57 -4.65
C VAL A 17 -40.81 11.43 -6.11
N PHE A 18 -39.61 10.90 -6.36
CA PHE A 18 -38.91 10.81 -7.67
C PHE A 18 -38.00 11.98 -8.04
N ALA A 19 -37.03 12.29 -7.17
CA ALA A 19 -35.70 12.74 -7.59
C ALA A 19 -34.57 12.00 -6.83
N ALA A 20 -34.87 10.81 -6.29
CA ALA A 20 -33.93 10.02 -5.49
C ALA A 20 -33.24 8.88 -6.27
N SER A 21 -33.26 8.86 -7.61
CA SER A 21 -32.78 7.69 -8.37
C SER A 21 -31.92 7.99 -9.61
N ILE A 22 -31.41 9.21 -9.79
CA ILE A 22 -30.46 9.53 -10.90
C ILE A 22 -29.01 9.68 -10.40
N PHE A 23 -28.78 9.66 -9.08
CA PHE A 23 -27.44 9.72 -8.47
C PHE A 23 -26.98 8.38 -7.86
N ASP A 24 -27.65 7.27 -8.22
CA ASP A 24 -27.33 5.94 -7.70
C ASP A 24 -26.21 5.21 -8.47
N TRP A 25 -25.45 5.94 -9.31
CA TRP A 25 -24.40 5.34 -10.16
C TRP A 25 -23.04 6.03 -10.09
N VAL A 26 -22.69 6.56 -8.92
CA VAL A 26 -21.28 6.62 -8.48
C VAL A 26 -21.30 6.35 -6.99
N LYS A 27 -21.22 5.07 -6.61
CA LYS A 27 -20.73 4.76 -5.27
C LYS A 27 -19.29 5.26 -5.25
N PRO A 28 -18.90 6.24 -4.40
CA PRO A 28 -17.49 6.43 -4.14
C PRO A 28 -17.00 5.09 -3.61
N ASP A 29 -16.04 4.49 -4.33
CA ASP A 29 -15.37 3.29 -3.88
C ASP A 29 -15.02 3.49 -2.42
N ARG A 30 -15.50 2.56 -1.58
CA ARG A 30 -15.11 2.52 -0.17
C ARG A 30 -13.59 2.67 -0.12
N PRO A 31 -13.02 3.60 0.66
CA PRO A 31 -11.58 3.62 0.90
C PRO A 31 -11.25 2.44 1.81
N GLY A 32 -11.19 1.24 1.23
CA GLY A 32 -11.09 -0.03 1.95
C GLY A 32 -10.22 -1.05 1.24
N ASP A 33 -10.22 -1.07 -0.09
CA ASP A 33 -9.31 -1.93 -0.85
C ASP A 33 -8.02 -1.17 -1.13
N ARG A 34 -7.27 -0.89 -0.05
CA ARG A 34 -5.82 -0.67 -0.21
C ARG A 34 -5.29 -1.91 -0.93
N PRO A 35 -4.65 -1.79 -2.12
CA PRO A 35 -3.95 -2.93 -2.67
C PRO A 35 -2.95 -3.37 -1.61
N GLY A 36 -3.23 -4.52 -1.00
CA GLY A 36 -2.38 -5.06 0.06
C GLY A 36 -0.96 -5.08 -0.46
N TYR A 37 -0.04 -4.53 0.33
CA TYR A 37 1.39 -4.52 0.05
C TYR A 37 1.75 -5.84 -0.62
N GLY A 38 2.06 -5.79 -1.93
CA GLY A 38 2.43 -6.98 -2.68
C GLY A 38 3.51 -7.68 -1.88
N ARG A 39 3.36 -9.00 -1.66
CA ARG A 39 4.29 -9.75 -0.79
C ARG A 39 5.72 -9.39 -1.23
N PRO A 40 6.57 -8.90 -0.31
CA PRO A 40 7.92 -8.53 -0.68
C PRO A 40 8.63 -9.74 -1.27
N GLN A 41 9.58 -9.51 -2.18
CA GLN A 41 10.34 -10.60 -2.76
C GLN A 41 11.27 -11.17 -1.68
N VAL A 42 10.86 -12.28 -1.07
CA VAL A 42 11.62 -12.97 -0.03
C VAL A 42 12.57 -13.98 -0.68
N SER A 43 13.85 -13.88 -0.34
CA SER A 43 14.89 -14.83 -0.70
C SER A 43 15.55 -15.34 0.56
N CYS A 44 15.76 -16.66 0.65
CA CYS A 44 16.42 -17.30 1.79
C CYS A 44 17.70 -17.98 1.35
N SER A 45 18.71 -17.96 2.21
CA SER A 45 19.92 -18.77 2.10
C SER A 45 20.27 -19.34 3.47
N ALA A 46 20.89 -20.51 3.50
CA ALA A 46 21.40 -21.12 4.72
C ALA A 46 22.91 -21.19 4.67
N SER A 47 23.59 -20.72 5.71
CA SER A 47 25.04 -20.87 5.83
C SER A 47 25.38 -21.61 7.12
N ASP A 48 26.57 -22.20 7.18
CA ASP A 48 27.12 -22.65 8.46
C ASP A 48 27.24 -21.46 9.46
N ASP A 49 27.34 -21.81 10.74
CA ASP A 49 27.60 -20.86 11.82
C ASP A 49 29.12 -20.55 11.96
N GLY A 50 29.91 -20.87 10.91
CA GLY A 50 31.37 -20.89 10.89
C GLY A 50 31.99 -20.00 9.80
N TRP A 51 33.28 -20.22 9.53
CA TRP A 51 34.10 -19.42 8.60
C TRP A 51 34.38 -20.16 7.28
N GLU A 52 33.93 -21.40 7.14
CA GLU A 52 34.34 -22.33 6.05
C GLU A 52 33.47 -22.25 4.80
N GLU A 53 32.34 -21.53 4.80
CA GLU A 53 31.52 -21.45 3.60
C GLU A 53 32.04 -20.47 2.57
N HIS A 54 32.48 -21.03 1.45
CA HIS A 54 32.93 -20.30 0.28
C HIS A 54 31.77 -19.50 -0.35
N TRP A 55 31.61 -18.26 0.13
CA TRP A 55 31.03 -17.09 -0.56
C TRP A 55 29.55 -17.11 -0.98
N SER A 56 28.85 -18.26 -1.03
CA SER A 56 27.50 -18.32 -1.63
C SER A 56 26.38 -18.87 -0.73
N GLY A 57 26.69 -19.44 0.44
CA GLY A 57 25.68 -20.16 1.22
C GLY A 57 25.12 -21.39 0.48
N HIS A 58 24.24 -22.14 1.14
CA HIS A 58 23.37 -23.16 0.53
C HIS A 58 21.96 -22.61 0.29
N ARG A 59 21.20 -23.25 -0.60
CA ARG A 59 19.85 -22.82 -0.96
C ARG A 59 18.87 -22.92 0.21
N ASP A 60 19.04 -23.93 1.06
CA ASP A 60 18.14 -24.21 2.18
C ASP A 60 18.85 -24.94 3.33
N CYS A 61 18.18 -24.98 4.48
CA CYS A 61 18.67 -25.69 5.68
C CYS A 61 19.04 -27.16 5.39
N ARG A 62 18.30 -27.88 4.54
CA ARG A 62 18.53 -29.31 4.30
C ARG A 62 19.83 -29.51 3.53
N GLU A 63 20.10 -28.69 2.53
CA GLU A 63 21.35 -28.73 1.79
C GLU A 63 22.54 -28.39 2.68
N CYS A 64 22.40 -27.37 3.53
CA CYS A 64 23.44 -27.00 4.49
C CYS A 64 23.70 -28.12 5.50
N LEU A 65 22.65 -28.68 6.13
CA LEU A 65 22.78 -29.73 7.15
C LEU A 65 23.36 -31.06 6.63
N LYS A 66 23.36 -31.29 5.31
CA LYS A 66 24.03 -32.46 4.72
C LYS A 66 25.56 -32.37 4.80
N LYS A 67 26.09 -31.15 4.84
CA LYS A 67 27.53 -30.87 4.79
C LYS A 67 28.04 -30.33 6.13
N HIS A 68 27.19 -29.61 6.86
CA HIS A 68 27.52 -28.92 8.10
C HIS A 68 26.62 -29.42 9.24
N GLY A 69 27.15 -29.49 10.46
CA GLY A 69 26.39 -29.94 11.63
C GLY A 69 25.47 -28.87 12.22
N ASN A 70 25.74 -27.59 11.94
CA ASN A 70 24.97 -26.44 12.41
C ASN A 70 24.83 -25.42 11.28
N CYS A 71 23.59 -25.03 10.97
CA CYS A 71 23.32 -24.04 9.94
C CYS A 71 22.38 -22.95 10.43
N ILE A 72 22.46 -21.78 9.82
CA ILE A 72 21.56 -20.66 10.03
C ILE A 72 20.94 -20.28 8.69
N GLU A 73 19.61 -20.38 8.59
CA GLU A 73 18.85 -19.86 7.47
C GLU A 73 18.52 -18.39 7.73
N THR A 74 18.88 -17.53 6.78
CA THR A 74 18.56 -16.11 6.76
C THR A 74 17.68 -15.81 5.54
N CYS A 75 16.49 -15.28 5.77
CA CYS A 75 15.60 -14.79 4.73
C CYS A 75 15.62 -13.28 4.69
N SER A 76 15.82 -12.71 3.51
CA SER A 76 15.80 -11.28 3.26
C SER A 76 14.67 -10.92 2.30
N ALA A 77 13.98 -9.82 2.59
CA ALA A 77 12.93 -9.26 1.78
C ALA A 77 13.44 -8.03 1.03
N LYS A 78 13.30 -8.04 -0.29
CA LYS A 78 13.53 -6.87 -1.13
C LYS A 78 12.24 -6.09 -1.33
N TYR A 79 12.32 -4.77 -1.15
CA TYR A 79 11.23 -3.83 -1.39
C TYR A 79 11.78 -2.48 -1.82
N TYR A 80 10.94 -1.68 -2.45
CA TYR A 80 11.22 -0.28 -2.78
C TYR A 80 10.58 0.62 -1.73
N ALA A 81 11.33 1.61 -1.27
CA ALA A 81 10.83 2.68 -0.41
C ALA A 81 10.94 4.00 -1.15
N CYS A 82 9.80 4.64 -1.40
CA CYS A 82 9.75 5.95 -2.06
C CYS A 82 9.20 7.01 -1.11
N THR A 83 9.74 8.23 -1.23
CA THR A 83 9.31 9.40 -0.46
C THR A 83 8.69 10.42 -1.40
N ALA A 84 7.44 10.81 -1.11
CA ALA A 84 6.79 11.96 -1.72
C ALA A 84 6.91 13.19 -0.80
N GLU A 85 7.09 14.36 -1.39
CA GLU A 85 6.99 15.66 -0.72
C GLU A 85 5.79 16.41 -1.27
N GLY A 86 4.98 17.02 -0.38
CA GLY A 86 3.89 17.91 -0.72
C GLY A 86 3.84 19.12 0.21
N VAL A 87 2.86 19.99 0.00
CA VAL A 87 2.67 21.23 0.76
C VAL A 87 1.30 21.23 1.45
N ASP A 88 1.28 21.51 2.74
CA ASP A 88 0.04 21.61 3.52
C ASP A 88 -0.69 22.95 3.28
N TYR A 89 -1.87 23.10 3.90
CA TYR A 89 -2.69 24.31 3.75
C TYR A 89 -2.05 25.59 4.32
N ARG A 90 -0.99 25.45 5.14
CA ARG A 90 -0.24 26.57 5.73
C ARG A 90 1.05 26.87 4.98
N GLY A 91 1.36 26.13 3.91
CA GLY A 91 2.58 26.29 3.12
C GLY A 91 3.78 25.49 3.63
N TYR A 92 3.62 24.61 4.62
CA TYR A 92 4.70 23.77 5.12
C TYR A 92 4.94 22.57 4.22
N ARG A 93 6.22 22.23 4.01
CA ARG A 93 6.62 21.01 3.30
C ARG A 93 6.44 19.80 4.19
N MET A 94 5.76 18.79 3.65
CA MET A 94 5.46 17.54 4.33
C MET A 94 5.96 16.37 3.49
N THR A 95 6.51 15.36 4.16
CA THR A 95 7.03 14.15 3.51
C THR A 95 6.20 12.94 3.86
N ILE A 96 5.96 12.05 2.90
CA ILE A 96 5.32 10.76 3.09
C ILE A 96 6.21 9.67 2.51
N GLU A 97 6.54 8.65 3.32
CA GLU A 97 7.19 7.42 2.85
C GLU A 97 6.14 6.34 2.58
N SER A 98 6.30 5.63 1.47
CA SER A 98 5.58 4.39 1.12
C SER A 98 6.57 3.25 0.86
N ARG A 99 6.04 2.02 0.87
CA ARG A 99 6.79 0.81 0.51
C ARG A 99 6.02 -0.01 -0.52
N GLY A 100 6.73 -0.68 -1.42
CA GLY A 100 6.15 -1.54 -2.43
C GLY A 100 7.09 -2.64 -2.88
N ASN A 101 6.56 -3.73 -3.44
CA ASN A 101 7.36 -4.82 -4.01
C ASN A 101 8.00 -4.45 -5.36
N THR A 102 7.53 -3.38 -6.00
CA THR A 102 8.12 -2.77 -7.19
C THR A 102 8.26 -1.26 -6.97
N GLN A 103 9.20 -0.64 -7.69
CA GLN A 103 9.37 0.82 -7.67
C GLN A 103 8.06 1.52 -8.03
N TYR A 104 7.41 1.12 -9.12
CA TYR A 104 6.16 1.71 -9.57
C TYR A 104 5.05 1.65 -8.52
N ALA A 105 4.88 0.51 -7.85
CA ALA A 105 3.87 0.36 -6.79
C ALA A 105 4.17 1.28 -5.60
N ALA A 106 5.44 1.37 -5.19
CA ALA A 106 5.86 2.25 -4.11
C ALA A 106 5.64 3.73 -4.48
N GLU A 107 6.07 4.16 -5.68
CA GLU A 107 5.89 5.55 -6.15
C GLU A 107 4.42 5.94 -6.21
N ARG A 108 3.59 5.10 -6.83
CA ARG A 108 2.14 5.31 -6.92
C ARG A 108 1.52 5.48 -5.54
N GLU A 109 1.80 4.59 -4.61
CA GLU A 109 1.27 4.66 -3.25
C GLU A 109 1.76 5.92 -2.50
N ALA A 110 3.02 6.33 -2.69
CA ALA A 110 3.54 7.57 -2.09
C ALA A 110 2.81 8.81 -2.61
N ILE A 111 2.60 8.88 -3.93
CA ILE A 111 1.88 9.98 -4.58
C ILE A 111 0.40 9.99 -4.19
N ASP A 112 -0.28 8.84 -4.25
CA ASP A 112 -1.70 8.71 -3.90
C ASP A 112 -1.93 9.14 -2.44
N ARG A 113 -1.07 8.69 -1.51
CA ARG A 113 -1.13 9.12 -0.10
C ARG A 113 -0.78 10.60 0.09
N CYS A 114 0.13 11.14 -0.71
CA CYS A 114 0.47 12.56 -0.64
C CYS A 114 -0.70 13.42 -1.09
N HIS A 115 -1.28 13.14 -2.25
CA HIS A 115 -2.42 13.89 -2.80
C HIS A 115 -3.67 13.80 -1.92
N TYR A 116 -3.79 12.76 -1.10
CA TYR A 116 -4.87 12.66 -0.12
C TYR A 116 -4.86 13.80 0.92
N ARG A 117 -3.70 14.39 1.25
CA ARG A 117 -3.60 15.41 2.32
C ARG A 117 -2.89 16.70 1.91
N TYR A 118 -2.09 16.66 0.86
CA TYR A 118 -1.16 17.72 0.50
C TYR A 118 -1.29 18.08 -0.99
N SER A 119 -0.88 19.31 -1.31
CA SER A 119 -0.82 19.82 -2.67
C SER A 119 0.62 19.77 -3.20
N ASN A 120 0.80 19.93 -4.52
CA ASN A 120 2.13 19.97 -5.15
C ASN A 120 3.01 18.74 -4.86
N CYS A 121 2.38 17.57 -4.78
CA CYS A 121 3.06 16.32 -4.46
C CYS A 121 4.02 15.89 -5.57
N ARG A 122 5.23 15.48 -5.19
CA ARG A 122 6.23 14.90 -6.09
C ARG A 122 7.09 13.86 -5.38
N ILE A 123 7.57 12.87 -6.11
CA ILE A 123 8.58 11.94 -5.60
C ILE A 123 9.91 12.67 -5.46
N THR A 124 10.57 12.51 -4.31
CA THR A 124 11.87 13.11 -4.00
C THR A 124 12.98 12.07 -3.90
N SER A 125 12.64 10.84 -3.51
CA SER A 125 13.57 9.72 -3.49
C SER A 125 12.82 8.42 -3.70
N CYS A 126 13.46 7.45 -4.35
CA CYS A 126 13.04 6.08 -4.29
C CYS A 126 14.24 5.14 -4.36
N ASN A 127 14.33 4.21 -3.41
CA ASN A 127 15.47 3.31 -3.29
C ASN A 127 15.00 1.87 -3.06
N GLU A 128 15.72 0.91 -3.63
CA GLU A 128 15.60 -0.49 -3.25
C GLU A 128 16.22 -0.68 -1.85
N LYS A 129 15.50 -1.37 -0.97
CA LYS A 129 15.92 -1.74 0.37
C LYS A 129 15.87 -3.26 0.50
N ASN A 130 16.75 -3.78 1.34
CA ASN A 130 16.78 -5.20 1.71
C ASN A 130 16.74 -5.30 3.23
N GLU A 131 15.83 -6.09 3.78
CA GLU A 131 15.72 -6.31 5.23
C GLU A 131 15.65 -7.80 5.56
N THR A 132 16.30 -8.21 6.65
CA THR A 132 16.18 -9.57 7.15
C THR A 132 14.80 -9.76 7.79
N VAL A 133 14.00 -10.67 7.25
CA VAL A 133 12.63 -10.97 7.74
C VAL A 133 12.57 -12.24 8.58
N SER A 134 13.58 -13.10 8.46
CA SER A 134 13.71 -14.29 9.29
C SER A 134 15.17 -14.67 9.41
N ARG A 135 15.57 -15.10 10.60
CA ARG A 135 16.86 -15.75 10.85
C ARG A 135 16.61 -16.88 11.84
N ARG A 136 16.88 -18.13 11.44
CA ARG A 136 16.66 -19.30 12.29
C ARG A 136 17.80 -20.29 12.22
N SER A 137 18.05 -20.97 13.32
CA SER A 137 18.96 -22.12 13.35
C SER A 137 18.26 -23.33 12.72
N CYS A 138 18.95 -23.99 11.81
CA CYS A 138 18.61 -25.30 11.29
C CYS A 138 19.22 -26.33 12.26
N ARG A 139 18.40 -27.00 13.04
CA ARG A 139 18.78 -28.15 13.89
C ARG A 139 17.84 -29.30 13.60
#